data_AF-A0A363SIF2-F1
#
_entry.id   AF-A0A363SIF2-F1
#
_cell.length_a   1.000
_cell.length_b   1.000
_cell.length_c   1.000
_cell.angle_alpha   90.00
_cell.angle_beta   90.00
_cell.angle_gamma   90.00
#
_symmetry.space_group_name_H-M   'P 1'
#
loop_
_entity.id
_entity.type
_entity.pdbx_description
1 polymer ?
#
loop_
_entity_poly.entity_id
_entity_poly.type
_entity_poly.pdbx_seq_one_letter_code
_entity_poly.pdbx_strand_id
1 'polypeptide(L)'
;MPSTDSGAEHGNALPILNEIRHALARLLESGETSVIDLGALPMGPQDEAELLAALGEGEVEATINAGGPSSVRETAFHGVWLLTHRNEAGETLARFIEIAFVPELLMSQAEDVADSAAALAKKLGQAQNG
;
A
#
# COMPACT_ATOMS: atom_id res chain seq x y z
N MET A 1 -9.71 -29.78 -33.34
CA MET A 1 -8.70 -28.74 -33.04
C MET A 1 -7.84 -28.54 -34.28
N PRO A 2 -7.35 -27.32 -34.60
CA PRO A 2 -7.09 -26.15 -33.74
C PRO A 2 -7.98 -24.91 -34.09
N SER A 3 -8.48 -24.15 -33.11
CA SER A 3 -7.90 -22.95 -32.47
C SER A 3 -8.50 -21.65 -33.02
N THR A 4 -9.39 -21.03 -32.26
CA THR A 4 -9.71 -19.60 -32.36
C THR A 4 -9.26 -18.93 -31.07
N ASP A 5 -8.04 -18.40 -31.17
CA ASP A 5 -7.50 -17.21 -30.52
C ASP A 5 -8.30 -16.65 -29.33
N SER A 6 -7.87 -17.01 -28.13
CA SER A 6 -8.27 -16.35 -26.88
C SER A 6 -7.35 -15.15 -26.65
N GLY A 7 -7.44 -14.14 -27.51
CA GLY A 7 -6.84 -12.83 -27.29
C GLY A 7 -7.63 -12.06 -26.22
N ALA A 8 -7.67 -12.57 -24.99
CA ALA A 8 -8.01 -11.73 -23.84
C ALA A 8 -6.91 -10.66 -23.73
N GLU A 9 -7.29 -9.43 -23.40
CA GLU A 9 -6.43 -8.25 -23.36
C GLU A 9 -5.34 -8.34 -22.27
N HIS A 10 -4.35 -9.21 -22.45
CA HIS A 10 -3.15 -9.26 -21.64
C HIS A 10 -2.30 -8.05 -22.00
N GLY A 11 -2.26 -7.02 -21.14
CA GLY A 11 -1.60 -5.77 -21.50
C GLY A 11 -1.74 -4.61 -20.52
N ASN A 12 -2.57 -4.72 -19.49
CA ASN A 12 -2.82 -3.61 -18.56
C ASN A 12 -1.70 -3.41 -17.52
N ALA A 13 -0.83 -4.42 -17.31
CA ALA A 13 0.29 -4.29 -16.37
C ALA A 13 1.33 -3.25 -16.82
N LEU A 14 1.65 -3.19 -18.11
CA LEU A 14 2.70 -2.30 -18.63
C LEU A 14 2.36 -0.79 -18.51
N PRO A 15 1.13 -0.33 -18.80
CA PRO A 15 0.70 1.02 -18.50
C PRO A 15 0.88 1.40 -17.02
N ILE A 16 0.53 0.51 -16.10
CA ILE A 16 0.64 0.77 -14.65
C ILE A 16 2.10 0.81 -14.21
N LEU A 17 2.96 -0.07 -14.71
CA LEU A 17 4.40 0.00 -14.46
C LEU A 17 5.01 1.33 -14.95
N ASN A 18 4.54 1.84 -16.10
CA ASN A 18 4.95 3.16 -16.57
C ASN A 18 4.41 4.30 -15.69
N GLU A 19 3.17 4.19 -15.22
CA GLU A 19 2.59 5.15 -14.28
C GLU A 19 3.37 5.20 -12.97
N ILE A 20 3.72 4.04 -12.39
CA ILE A 20 4.56 3.92 -11.20
C ILE A 20 5.93 4.57 -11.44
N ARG A 21 6.56 4.32 -12.59
CA ARG A 21 7.83 4.96 -12.96
C ARG A 21 7.72 6.49 -12.98
N HIS A 22 6.63 7.03 -13.53
CA HIS A 22 6.38 8.47 -13.53
C HIS A 22 6.09 9.03 -12.14
N ALA A 23 5.33 8.30 -11.31
CA ALA A 23 5.05 8.67 -9.93
C ALA A 23 6.32 8.71 -9.08
N LEU A 24 7.22 7.73 -9.25
CA LEU A 24 8.53 7.72 -8.58
C LEU A 24 9.37 8.95 -8.95
N ALA A 25 9.35 9.38 -10.21
CA ALA A 25 10.04 10.59 -10.63
C ALA A 25 9.46 11.84 -9.93
N ARG A 26 8.13 11.95 -9.82
CA ARG A 26 7.48 13.04 -9.09
C ARG A 26 7.79 13.01 -7.60
N LEU A 27 7.77 11.83 -6.98
CA LEU A 27 8.13 11.66 -5.57
C LEU A 27 9.55 12.19 -5.29
N LEU A 28 10.51 11.91 -6.17
CA LEU A 28 11.88 12.39 -6.03
C LEU A 28 12.02 13.90 -6.30
N GLU A 29 11.22 14.46 -7.21
CA GLU A 29 11.30 15.87 -7.59
C GLU A 29 10.64 16.80 -6.57
N SER A 30 9.46 16.42 -6.05
CA SER A 30 8.62 17.31 -5.23
C SER A 30 8.21 16.73 -3.88
N GLY A 31 8.46 15.44 -3.62
CA GLY A 31 7.90 14.72 -2.46
C GLY A 31 6.42 14.38 -2.62
N GLU A 32 5.83 14.58 -3.80
CA GLU A 32 4.44 14.24 -4.09
C GLU A 32 4.25 12.72 -4.06
N THR A 33 3.38 12.26 -3.16
CA THR A 33 2.96 10.87 -3.10
C THR A 33 1.84 10.61 -4.11
N SER A 34 1.64 9.36 -4.49
CA SER A 34 0.57 8.96 -5.42
C SER A 34 -0.02 7.61 -5.03
N VAL A 35 -1.31 7.42 -5.28
CA VAL A 35 -2.02 6.15 -5.02
C VAL A 35 -2.73 5.71 -6.29
N ILE A 36 -2.55 4.45 -6.65
CA ILE A 36 -3.21 3.79 -7.77
C ILE A 36 -4.18 2.75 -7.19
N ASP A 37 -5.48 2.93 -7.43
CA ASP A 37 -6.52 1.98 -7.08
C ASP A 37 -6.63 0.89 -8.14
N LEU A 38 -6.15 -0.32 -7.81
CA LEU A 38 -6.18 -1.44 -8.75
C LEU A 38 -7.61 -1.93 -9.04
N GLY A 39 -8.54 -1.75 -8.11
CA GLY A 39 -9.95 -2.12 -8.30
C GLY A 39 -10.72 -1.17 -9.21
N ALA A 40 -10.21 0.05 -9.43
CA ALA A 40 -10.81 1.04 -10.32
C ALA A 40 -10.34 0.90 -11.79
N LEU A 41 -9.30 0.11 -12.04
CA LEU A 41 -8.75 -0.08 -13.38
C LEU A 41 -9.47 -1.23 -14.12
N PRO A 42 -9.59 -1.15 -15.47
CA PRO A 42 -10.13 -2.24 -16.27
C PRO A 42 -9.09 -3.36 -16.39
N MET A 43 -8.85 -4.08 -15.29
CA MET A 43 -7.82 -5.09 -15.16
C MET A 43 -8.45 -6.44 -14.77
N GLY A 44 -8.08 -7.50 -15.49
CA GLY A 44 -8.49 -8.87 -15.11
C GLY A 44 -7.60 -9.46 -14.00
N PRO A 45 -8.05 -10.52 -13.31
CA PRO A 45 -7.25 -11.17 -12.25
C PRO A 45 -5.86 -11.64 -12.70
N GLN A 46 -5.72 -12.03 -13.97
CA GLN A 46 -4.45 -12.47 -14.56
C GLN A 46 -3.48 -11.29 -14.75
N ASP A 47 -3.96 -10.17 -15.29
CA ASP A 47 -3.17 -8.94 -15.44
C ASP A 47 -2.70 -8.41 -14.07
N GLU A 48 -3.57 -8.49 -13.06
CA GLU A 48 -3.21 -8.09 -11.70
C GLU A 48 -2.12 -9.01 -11.13
N ALA A 49 -2.26 -10.32 -11.30
CA ALA A 49 -1.25 -11.27 -10.86
C ALA A 49 0.10 -11.03 -11.56
N GLU A 50 0.09 -10.72 -12.86
CA GLU A 50 1.29 -10.37 -13.63
C GLU A 50 1.93 -9.07 -13.15
N LEU A 51 1.13 -8.04 -12.86
CA LEU A 51 1.60 -6.79 -12.28
C LEU A 51 2.26 -7.04 -10.91
N LEU A 52 1.59 -7.76 -10.01
CA LEU A 52 2.11 -8.06 -8.68
C LEU A 52 3.39 -8.90 -8.75
N ALA A 53 3.46 -9.87 -9.67
CA ALA A 53 4.66 -10.65 -9.91
C ALA A 53 5.81 -9.79 -10.46
N ALA A 54 5.52 -8.84 -11.35
CA ALA A 54 6.52 -7.92 -11.89
C ALA A 54 7.05 -6.95 -10.83
N LEU A 55 6.20 -6.51 -9.89
CA LEU A 55 6.60 -5.65 -8.77
C LEU A 55 7.42 -6.41 -7.72
N GLY A 56 7.16 -7.69 -7.54
CA GLY A 56 7.90 -8.54 -6.58
C GLY A 56 7.64 -8.16 -5.12
N GLU A 57 8.56 -8.57 -4.25
CA GLU A 57 8.47 -8.35 -2.80
C GLU A 57 9.75 -7.67 -2.31
N GLY A 58 9.57 -6.66 -1.46
CA GLY A 58 10.65 -5.92 -0.81
C GLY A 58 10.93 -6.42 0.59
N GLU A 59 11.58 -5.57 1.39
CA GLU A 59 12.09 -5.95 2.71
C GLU A 59 11.10 -5.65 3.85
N VAL A 60 10.16 -4.74 3.62
CA VAL A 60 9.29 -4.19 4.67
C VAL A 60 7.85 -4.68 4.50
N GLU A 61 7.28 -5.20 5.58
CA GLU A 61 5.85 -5.51 5.69
C GLU A 61 5.32 -5.06 7.05
N ALA A 62 4.13 -4.46 7.06
CA ALA A 62 3.42 -4.05 8.25
C ALA A 62 1.95 -4.50 8.18
N THR A 63 1.39 -4.87 9.33
CA THR A 63 -0.04 -5.18 9.47
C THR A 63 -0.68 -4.20 10.44
N ILE A 64 -1.81 -3.64 10.03
CA ILE A 64 -2.62 -2.71 10.81
C ILE A 64 -3.97 -3.37 11.12
N ASN A 65 -4.30 -3.42 12.40
CA ASN A 65 -5.55 -3.99 12.89
C ASN A 65 -6.48 -2.87 13.35
N ALA A 66 -7.12 -2.19 12.40
CA ALA A 66 -8.07 -1.10 12.68
C ALA A 66 -9.32 -1.31 11.81
N GLY A 67 -10.38 -1.89 12.39
CA GLY A 67 -11.64 -2.18 11.67
C GLY A 67 -11.54 -3.31 10.63
N GLY A 68 -10.47 -4.11 10.69
CA GLY A 68 -10.13 -5.18 9.75
C GLY A 68 -8.61 -5.22 9.50
N PRO A 69 -8.02 -6.37 9.12
CA PRO A 69 -6.59 -6.45 8.86
C PRO A 69 -6.25 -5.78 7.52
N SER A 70 -5.51 -4.68 7.58
CA SER A 70 -4.87 -4.07 6.41
C SER A 70 -3.38 -4.41 6.44
N SER A 71 -2.80 -4.77 5.31
CA SER A 71 -1.35 -4.98 5.18
C SER A 71 -0.74 -3.98 4.22
N VAL A 72 0.45 -3.51 4.55
CA VAL A 72 1.26 -2.60 3.76
C VAL A 72 2.60 -3.29 3.53
N ARG A 73 2.99 -3.50 2.27
CA ARG A 73 4.19 -4.25 1.91
C ARG A 73 4.98 -3.52 0.85
N GLU A 74 6.28 -3.35 1.05
CA GLU A 74 7.16 -2.81 0.03
C GLU A 74 7.34 -3.84 -1.10
N THR A 75 7.43 -3.35 -2.33
CA THR A 75 7.74 -4.19 -3.50
C THR A 75 9.26 -4.30 -3.67
N ALA A 76 9.74 -5.04 -4.69
CA ALA A 76 11.17 -5.05 -5.01
C ALA A 76 11.70 -3.66 -5.47
N PHE A 77 10.79 -2.71 -5.74
CA PHE A 77 11.10 -1.34 -6.06
C PHE A 77 10.86 -0.44 -4.84
N HIS A 78 11.94 0.12 -4.30
CA HIS A 78 11.89 1.01 -3.14
C HIS A 78 10.98 2.21 -3.38
N GLY A 79 10.18 2.54 -2.36
CA GLY A 79 9.19 3.62 -2.45
C GLY A 79 7.92 3.26 -3.21
N VAL A 80 7.76 1.99 -3.62
CA VAL A 80 6.51 1.44 -4.18
C VAL A 80 5.95 0.40 -3.20
N TRP A 81 4.72 0.62 -2.77
CA TRP A 81 4.08 -0.12 -1.69
C TRP A 81 2.76 -0.71 -2.15
N LEU A 82 2.53 -1.98 -1.83
CA LEU A 82 1.25 -2.65 -1.99
C LEU A 82 0.45 -2.56 -0.69
N LEU A 83 -0.66 -1.86 -0.75
CA LEU A 83 -1.64 -1.80 0.33
C LEU A 83 -2.76 -2.79 0.01
N THR A 84 -3.08 -3.65 0.96
CA THR A 84 -4.18 -4.62 0.84
C THR A 84 -5.11 -4.47 2.02
N HIS A 85 -6.36 -4.11 1.76
CA HIS A 85 -7.41 -4.08 2.78
C HIS A 85 -8.16 -5.39 2.77
N ARG A 86 -8.31 -6.02 3.93
CA ARG A 86 -9.10 -7.24 4.09
C ARG A 86 -10.23 -7.01 5.09
N ASN A 87 -11.31 -7.76 4.92
CA ASN A 87 -12.37 -7.83 5.92
C ASN A 87 -11.97 -8.71 7.11
N GLU A 88 -12.83 -8.80 8.13
CA GLU A 88 -12.61 -9.64 9.31
C GLU A 88 -12.46 -11.14 8.99
N ALA A 89 -12.99 -11.60 7.85
CA ALA A 89 -12.84 -12.97 7.36
C ALA A 89 -11.54 -13.21 6.59
N GLY A 90 -10.71 -12.19 6.38
CA GLY A 90 -9.44 -12.27 5.65
C GLY A 90 -9.57 -12.19 4.12
N GLU A 91 -10.76 -11.88 3.61
CA GLU A 91 -10.98 -11.70 2.17
C GLU A 91 -10.47 -10.33 1.74
N THR A 92 -9.79 -10.27 0.59
CA THR A 92 -9.30 -9.00 0.03
C THR A 92 -10.48 -8.17 -0.47
N LEU A 93 -10.67 -6.98 0.11
CA LEU A 93 -11.68 -6.02 -0.31
C LEU A 93 -11.16 -5.09 -1.39
N ALA A 94 -9.92 -4.62 -1.23
CA ALA A 94 -9.29 -3.68 -2.14
C ALA A 94 -7.76 -3.79 -2.09
N ARG A 95 -7.11 -3.42 -3.20
CA ARG A 95 -5.66 -3.28 -3.29
C ARG A 95 -5.30 -1.96 -3.95
N PHE A 96 -4.27 -1.34 -3.41
CA PHE A 96 -3.73 -0.08 -3.89
C PHE A 96 -2.22 -0.19 -4.03
N ILE A 97 -1.67 0.53 -5.00
CA ILE A 97 -0.24 0.79 -5.07
C ILE A 97 0.00 2.23 -4.63
N GLU A 98 0.73 2.40 -3.54
CA GLU A 98 1.14 3.70 -3.04
C GLU A 98 2.61 3.96 -3.41
N ILE A 99 2.90 5.15 -3.92
CA ILE A 99 4.24 5.62 -4.23
C ILE A 99 4.58 6.69 -3.21
N ALA A 100 5.43 6.35 -2.25
CA ALA A 100 5.80 7.19 -1.12
C ALA A 100 7.11 6.71 -0.47
N PHE A 101 7.82 7.61 0.22
CA PHE A 101 8.98 7.19 1.04
C PHE A 101 8.56 6.34 2.24
N VAL A 102 7.43 6.72 2.85
CA VAL A 102 6.75 5.97 3.90
C VAL A 102 5.25 6.06 3.61
N PRO A 103 4.52 4.94 3.57
CA PRO A 103 3.07 4.93 3.37
C PRO A 103 2.35 5.79 4.40
N GLU A 104 1.37 6.58 3.96
CA GLU A 104 0.60 7.47 4.83
C GLU A 104 -0.07 6.69 5.96
N LEU A 105 -0.55 5.47 5.67
CA LEU A 105 -1.21 4.60 6.63
C LEU A 105 -0.30 4.14 7.79
N LEU A 106 1.03 4.23 7.63
CA LEU A 106 1.99 3.92 8.69
C LEU A 106 2.37 5.14 9.54
N MET A 107 1.98 6.34 9.13
CA MET A 107 2.27 7.57 9.88
C MET A 107 1.29 7.73 11.04
N SER A 108 1.82 7.93 12.25
CA SER A 108 0.99 8.29 13.40
C SER A 108 0.43 9.70 13.22
N GLN A 109 -0.85 9.87 13.51
CA GLN A 109 -1.49 11.19 13.46
C GLN A 109 -0.98 12.08 14.58
N ALA A 110 -0.83 13.38 14.30
CA ALA A 110 -0.28 14.33 15.27
C ALA A 110 -1.13 14.42 16.55
N GLU A 111 -2.45 14.25 16.43
CA GLU A 111 -3.39 14.24 17.56
C GLU A 111 -3.15 13.03 18.47
N ASP A 112 -3.05 11.82 17.91
CA ASP A 112 -2.76 10.59 18.67
C ASP A 112 -1.40 10.68 19.41
N VAL A 113 -0.40 11.31 18.78
CA VAL A 113 0.91 11.54 19.38
C VAL A 113 0.82 12.54 20.54
N ALA A 114 0.06 13.63 20.37
CA ALA A 114 -0.17 14.61 21.42
C ALA A 114 -0.89 14.01 22.64
N ASP A 115 -1.93 13.20 22.40
CA ASP A 115 -2.66 12.48 23.44
C ASP A 115 -1.75 11.49 24.18
N SER A 116 -0.91 10.77 23.44
CA SER A 116 0.08 9.85 24.01
C SER A 116 1.10 10.57 24.89
N ALA A 117 1.58 11.75 24.47
CA ALA A 117 2.51 12.56 25.25
C ALA A 117 1.88 13.04 26.58
N ALA A 118 0.62 13.52 26.53
CA ALA A 118 -0.11 13.95 27.71
C ALA A 118 -0.38 12.78 28.68
N ALA A 119 -0.79 11.62 28.16
CA ALA A 119 -1.03 10.42 28.95
C ALA A 119 0.24 9.93 29.66
N LEU A 120 1.39 9.95 28.96
CA LEU A 120 2.67 9.55 29.53
C LEU A 120 3.14 10.52 30.64
N ALA A 121 2.99 11.83 30.42
CA ALA A 121 3.31 12.84 31.43
C ALA A 121 2.51 12.64 32.72
N LYS A 122 1.20 12.35 32.60
CA LYS A 122 0.34 12.02 33.75
C LYS A 122 0.82 10.78 34.49
N LYS A 123 1.19 9.72 33.77
CA LYS A 123 1.69 8.47 34.35
C LYS A 123 2.99 8.67 35.13
N LEU A 124 3.91 9.47 34.59
CA LEU A 124 5.17 9.80 35.27
C LEU A 124 4.94 10.61 36.56
N GLY A 125 4.04 11.59 36.55
CA GLY A 125 3.69 12.35 37.74
C GLY A 125 3.06 11.50 38.86
N GLN A 126 2.31 10.45 38.50
CA GLN A 126 1.75 9.51 39.49
C GLN A 126 2.82 8.61 40.11
N ALA A 127 3.82 8.19 39.33
CA ALA A 127 4.91 7.33 39.80
C ALA A 127 5.93 8.05 40.69
N GLN A 128 5.99 9.39 40.64
CA GLN A 128 6.90 10.20 41.47
C GLN A 128 6.29 10.62 42.80
N ASN A 129 4.96 10.49 42.94
CA ASN A 129 4.20 10.94 44.12
C ASN A 129 3.68 9.78 44.98
N GLY A 130 4.08 8.53 44.68
CA GLY A 130 3.77 7.33 45.46
C GLY A 130 5.04 6.68 45.97
#